data_AF-A0A8I1V9H6-F1
#
_entry.id   AF-A0A8I1V9H6-F1
#
_cell.length_a   1.000
_cell.length_b   1.000
_cell.length_c   1.000
_cell.angle_alpha   90.00
_cell.angle_beta   90.00
_cell.angle_gamma   90.00
#
_symmetry.space_group_name_H-M   'P 1'
#
loop_
_entity.id
_entity.type
_entity.pdbx_description
1 polymer ?
#
loop_
_entity_poly.entity_id
_entity_poly.type
_entity_poly.pdbx_seq_one_letter_code
_entity_poly.pdbx_strand_id
1 'polypeptide(L)'
;MKYLWLVHLPLLVLLGYLYWRNRSMKQRQDALVQGLKGRHYWRINLARPGFYKSWLRIMPFEAKGVLIDDGEIMRIKGFWLKGHRPFESSIDKASASVQWLGNRHLRAGNLYWAELNTPRGALLFCADTGMYALPSREALSDIFRSAFPDYGLDEQQTADFALEKNPRSISMVAAFFALFLFSLIDTFVISRFELTDAQLLNMLVSPLLPLGAAAGAGVLLLSCYFFMNRGGVPARESMVVGTFVALAALGATLPAAKRVDQWLADGPTQAYAYRVTYNTRLEPVDPSLGLPRMYFPRAREYWNQFPPGSDYQIPFLRGPLGLWQLDHAAFDPPLIAFYEKR
;
A
#
# COMPACT_ATOMS: atom_id res chain seq x y z
N MET A 1 -8.34 20.06 18.49
CA MET A 1 -8.75 19.52 17.17
C MET A 1 -9.84 20.37 16.47
N LYS A 2 -9.79 21.72 16.48
CA LYS A 2 -10.87 22.57 15.89
C LYS A 2 -10.70 22.92 14.40
N TYR A 3 -9.56 22.59 13.79
CA TYR A 3 -9.19 23.06 12.44
C TYR A 3 -8.87 21.93 11.44
N LEU A 4 -9.19 20.68 11.76
CA LEU A 4 -8.97 19.54 10.85
C LEU A 4 -9.66 19.71 9.48
N TRP A 5 -10.77 20.45 9.44
CA TRP A 5 -11.48 20.77 8.19
C TRP A 5 -10.70 21.68 7.23
N LEU A 6 -9.79 22.52 7.74
CA LEU A 6 -8.94 23.36 6.88
C LEU A 6 -7.97 22.52 6.04
N VAL A 7 -7.62 21.30 6.48
CA VAL A 7 -6.80 20.36 5.70
C VAL A 7 -7.58 19.78 4.51
N HIS A 8 -8.91 19.74 4.59
CA HIS A 8 -9.77 19.23 3.51
C HIS A 8 -10.08 20.27 2.43
N LEU A 9 -9.97 21.57 2.73
CA LEU A 9 -10.24 22.66 1.78
C LEU A 9 -9.32 22.60 0.53
N PRO A 10 -7.98 22.45 0.67
CA PRO A 10 -7.09 22.25 -0.47
C PRO A 10 -7.44 21.01 -1.30
N LEU A 11 -7.86 19.91 -0.65
CA LEU A 11 -8.28 18.69 -1.35
C LEU A 11 -9.56 18.93 -2.17
N LEU A 12 -10.54 19.66 -1.62
CA LEU A 12 -11.77 20.02 -2.34
C LEU A 12 -11.48 20.94 -3.53
N VAL A 13 -10.63 21.95 -3.35
CA VAL A 13 -10.19 22.85 -4.44
C VAL A 13 -9.49 22.04 -5.54
N LEU A 14 -8.60 21.12 -5.16
CA LEU A 14 -7.92 20.23 -6.11
C LEU A 14 -8.92 19.34 -6.87
N LEU A 15 -9.89 18.75 -6.17
CA LEU A 15 -10.94 17.93 -6.80
C LEU A 15 -11.79 18.75 -7.76
N GLY A 16 -12.21 19.96 -7.38
CA GLY A 16 -12.96 20.87 -8.23
C GLY A 16 -12.18 21.28 -9.49
N TYR A 17 -10.89 21.60 -9.32
CA TYR A 17 -9.98 21.89 -10.43
C TYR A 17 -9.84 20.69 -11.39
N LEU A 18 -9.63 19.48 -10.87
CA LEU A 18 -9.52 18.26 -11.67
C LEU A 18 -10.82 17.94 -12.40
N TYR A 19 -11.98 18.13 -11.76
CA TYR A 19 -13.29 17.96 -12.38
C TYR A 19 -13.49 18.91 -13.55
N TRP A 20 -13.26 20.22 -13.35
CA TRP A 20 -13.39 21.21 -14.41
C TRP A 20 -12.44 20.94 -15.58
N ARG A 21 -11.18 20.59 -15.27
CA ARG A 21 -10.18 20.22 -16.27
C ARG A 21 -10.62 19.00 -17.09
N ASN A 22 -11.13 17.94 -16.44
CA ASN A 22 -11.65 16.76 -17.11
C ASN A 22 -12.85 17.08 -18.02
N ARG A 23 -13.77 17.93 -17.56
CA ARG A 23 -14.92 18.36 -18.36
C ARG A 23 -14.48 19.14 -19.60
N SER A 24 -13.56 20.09 -19.45
CA SER A 24 -13.02 20.87 -20.57
C SER A 24 -12.31 19.98 -21.60
N MET A 25 -11.52 19.01 -21.13
CA MET A 25 -10.85 18.02 -21.98
C MET A 25 -11.85 17.18 -22.79
N LYS A 26 -12.92 16.71 -22.15
CA LYS A 26 -13.97 15.92 -22.80
C LYS A 26 -14.68 16.73 -23.89
N GLN A 27 -15.08 17.96 -23.60
CA GLN A 27 -15.74 18.85 -24.57
C GLN A 27 -14.89 19.07 -25.84
N ARG A 28 -13.58 19.26 -25.69
CA ARG A 28 -12.68 19.43 -26.84
C ARG A 28 -12.53 18.17 -27.67
N GLN A 29 -12.52 17.01 -27.03
CA GLN A 29 -12.48 15.72 -27.72
C GLN A 29 -13.81 15.40 -28.41
N ASP A 30 -14.94 15.79 -27.82
CA ASP A 30 -16.25 15.71 -28.45
C ASP A 30 -16.29 16.55 -29.74
N ALA A 31 -15.68 17.75 -29.73
CA ALA A 31 -15.57 18.58 -30.93
C ALA A 31 -14.76 17.91 -32.07
N LEU A 32 -13.76 17.09 -31.76
CA LEU A 32 -12.98 16.35 -32.77
C LEU A 32 -13.80 15.31 -33.53
N VAL A 33 -14.89 14.80 -32.94
CA VAL A 33 -15.71 13.72 -33.53
C VAL A 33 -16.99 14.21 -34.22
N GLN A 34 -17.39 15.48 -34.04
CA GLN A 34 -18.66 16.01 -34.56
C GLN A 34 -18.82 15.84 -36.09
N GLY A 35 -17.71 15.83 -36.84
CA GLY A 35 -17.69 15.64 -38.30
C GLY A 35 -17.34 14.23 -38.78
N LEU A 36 -17.22 13.24 -37.90
CA LEU A 36 -16.78 11.87 -38.23
C LEU A 36 -17.92 10.86 -38.35
N LYS A 37 -19.16 11.31 -38.55
CA LYS A 37 -20.32 10.42 -38.73
C LYS A 37 -20.08 9.48 -39.92
N GLY A 38 -20.32 8.18 -39.70
CA GLY A 38 -20.12 7.14 -40.71
C GLY A 38 -18.68 6.70 -40.93
N ARG A 39 -17.70 7.22 -40.16
CA ARG A 39 -16.30 6.76 -40.20
C ARG A 39 -15.99 5.89 -38.99
N HIS A 40 -15.07 4.94 -39.17
CA HIS A 40 -14.52 4.17 -38.07
C HIS A 40 -13.51 5.03 -37.31
N TYR A 41 -13.78 5.29 -36.02
CA TYR A 41 -12.89 6.06 -35.17
C TYR A 41 -12.94 5.60 -33.72
N TRP A 42 -11.85 5.86 -32.99
CA TRP A 42 -11.74 5.60 -31.56
C TRP A 42 -11.23 6.82 -30.83
N ARG A 43 -11.79 7.10 -29.65
CA ARG A 43 -11.25 8.12 -28.75
C ARG A 43 -10.03 7.55 -28.03
N ILE A 44 -8.93 8.27 -28.09
CA ILE A 44 -7.66 7.83 -27.52
C ILE A 44 -7.01 8.91 -26.65
N ASN A 45 -6.22 8.47 -25.68
CA ASN A 45 -5.25 9.29 -24.97
C ASN A 45 -3.85 8.99 -25.51
N LEU A 46 -2.97 9.99 -25.51
CA LEU A 46 -1.69 9.97 -26.22
C LEU A 46 -0.54 10.39 -25.31
N ALA A 47 0.63 9.77 -25.52
CA ALA A 47 1.88 10.09 -24.86
C ALA A 47 3.11 9.86 -25.74
N ARG A 48 4.06 10.78 -25.70
CA ARG A 48 5.42 10.59 -26.21
C ARG A 48 6.17 9.62 -25.28
N PRO A 49 7.11 8.83 -25.82
CA PRO A 49 7.91 7.90 -25.01
C PRO A 49 8.62 8.56 -23.82
N GLY A 50 9.15 9.78 -24.01
CA GLY A 50 9.80 10.53 -22.92
C GLY A 50 8.84 10.90 -21.78
N PHE A 51 7.62 11.35 -22.11
CA PHE A 51 6.59 11.63 -21.11
C PHE A 51 6.10 10.36 -20.42
N TYR A 52 5.95 9.27 -21.19
CA TYR A 52 5.52 7.98 -20.66
C TYR A 52 6.47 7.42 -19.59
N LYS A 53 7.78 7.65 -19.78
CA LYS A 53 8.83 7.23 -18.85
C LYS A 53 8.97 8.13 -17.62
N SER A 54 8.43 9.36 -17.63
CA SER A 54 8.55 10.31 -16.50
C SER A 54 7.84 9.82 -15.24
N TRP A 55 8.45 10.10 -14.07
CA TRP A 55 7.90 9.79 -12.74
C TRP A 55 6.91 10.85 -12.25
N LEU A 56 7.18 12.13 -12.53
CA LEU A 56 6.38 13.25 -12.02
C LEU A 56 5.33 13.64 -13.06
N ARG A 57 4.10 13.15 -12.85
CA ARG A 57 2.96 13.50 -13.71
C ARG A 57 1.64 13.49 -12.96
N ILE A 58 0.80 14.48 -13.26
CA ILE A 58 -0.56 14.60 -12.71
C ILE A 58 -1.52 13.63 -13.41
N MET A 59 -1.31 13.40 -14.71
CA MET A 59 -2.12 12.52 -15.56
C MET A 59 -1.21 11.54 -16.30
N PRO A 60 -1.67 10.32 -16.65
CA PRO A 60 -0.83 9.34 -17.33
C PRO A 60 -0.61 9.63 -18.82
N PHE A 61 -1.35 10.60 -19.39
CA PHE A 61 -1.27 11.02 -20.79
C PHE A 61 -0.99 12.52 -20.91
N GLU A 62 -0.45 12.93 -22.06
CA GLU A 62 -0.12 14.34 -22.35
C GLU A 62 -0.98 14.95 -23.47
N ALA A 63 -1.76 14.13 -24.17
CA ALA A 63 -2.71 14.55 -25.20
C ALA A 63 -3.98 13.71 -25.18
N LYS A 64 -5.05 14.31 -25.71
CA LYS A 64 -6.29 13.61 -26.06
C LYS A 64 -6.49 13.71 -27.56
N GLY A 65 -7.08 12.67 -28.14
CA GLY A 65 -7.33 12.64 -29.55
C GLY A 65 -8.34 11.59 -29.98
N VAL A 66 -8.37 11.41 -31.29
CA VAL A 66 -9.21 10.47 -32.01
C VAL A 66 -8.32 9.79 -33.04
N LEU A 67 -8.32 8.46 -33.01
CA LEU A 67 -7.78 7.60 -34.05
C LEU A 67 -8.87 7.40 -35.09
N ILE A 68 -8.57 7.66 -36.35
CA ILE A 68 -9.51 7.53 -37.47
C ILE A 68 -8.92 6.52 -38.43
N ASP A 69 -9.69 5.51 -38.76
CA ASP A 69 -9.33 4.53 -39.78
C ASP A 69 -9.90 4.97 -41.13
N ASP A 70 -9.02 5.32 -42.07
CA ASP A 70 -9.37 5.63 -43.45
C ASP A 70 -8.84 4.54 -44.42
N GLY A 71 -8.73 3.28 -43.97
CA GLY A 71 -8.27 2.15 -44.78
C GLY A 71 -6.75 1.99 -44.70
N GLU A 72 -6.05 2.25 -45.80
CA GLU A 72 -4.57 2.18 -45.87
C GLU A 72 -3.89 3.27 -45.02
N ILE A 73 -4.60 4.37 -44.79
CA ILE A 73 -4.10 5.51 -44.02
C ILE A 73 -4.86 5.57 -42.69
N MET A 74 -4.09 5.74 -41.62
CA MET A 74 -4.60 6.04 -40.29
C MET A 74 -4.35 7.50 -39.96
N ARG A 75 -5.35 8.19 -39.44
CA ARG A 75 -5.20 9.57 -38.97
C ARG A 75 -5.37 9.69 -37.47
N ILE A 76 -4.55 10.54 -36.87
CA ILE A 76 -4.64 10.92 -35.47
C ILE A 76 -4.92 12.42 -35.43
N LYS A 77 -6.09 12.80 -34.90
CA LYS A 77 -6.44 14.19 -34.61
C LYS A 77 -6.51 14.39 -33.11
N GLY A 78 -5.92 15.45 -32.59
CA GLY A 78 -5.87 15.64 -31.14
C GLY A 78 -5.45 17.02 -30.70
N PHE A 79 -5.27 17.16 -29.39
CA PHE A 79 -4.68 18.34 -28.78
C PHE A 79 -3.77 17.96 -27.61
N TRP A 80 -2.65 18.66 -27.50
CA TRP A 80 -1.75 18.54 -26.35
C TRP A 80 -2.38 19.22 -25.13
N LEU A 81 -2.34 18.57 -23.97
CA LEU A 81 -2.88 19.12 -22.73
C LEU A 81 -2.09 20.36 -22.30
N LYS A 82 -0.76 20.30 -22.44
CA LYS A 82 0.12 21.45 -22.22
C LYS A 82 0.01 22.40 -23.40
N GLY A 83 -0.43 23.63 -23.14
CA GLY A 83 -0.52 24.69 -24.15
C GLY A 83 -1.68 24.53 -25.14
N HIS A 84 -2.52 23.50 -24.99
CA HIS A 84 -3.78 23.35 -25.74
C HIS A 84 -3.64 23.36 -27.27
N ARG A 85 -2.47 22.94 -27.79
CA ARG A 85 -2.17 22.99 -29.22
C ARG A 85 -2.83 21.82 -29.95
N PRO A 86 -3.68 22.08 -30.97
CA PRO A 86 -4.22 21.01 -31.81
C PRO A 86 -3.11 20.41 -32.68
N PHE A 87 -3.31 19.17 -33.13
CA PHE A 87 -2.46 18.52 -34.11
C PHE A 87 -3.26 17.51 -34.93
N GLU A 88 -2.76 17.24 -36.14
CA GLU A 88 -3.23 16.19 -37.02
C GLU A 88 -2.02 15.47 -37.60
N SER A 89 -2.04 14.13 -37.60
CA SER A 89 -1.00 13.30 -38.19
C SER A 89 -1.65 12.24 -39.07
N SER A 90 -1.10 12.03 -40.25
CA SER A 90 -1.49 10.94 -41.15
C SER A 90 -0.35 9.92 -41.20
N ILE A 91 -0.70 8.65 -41.09
CA ILE A 91 0.23 7.53 -40.92
C ILE A 91 -0.18 6.47 -41.94
N ASP A 92 0.74 6.11 -42.82
CA ASP A 92 0.57 4.96 -43.70
C ASP A 92 0.75 3.68 -42.87
N LYS A 93 -0.29 2.83 -42.84
CA LYS A 93 -0.30 1.59 -42.05
C LYS A 93 0.81 0.64 -42.47
N ALA A 94 1.15 0.58 -43.76
CA ALA A 94 2.20 -0.29 -44.28
C ALA A 94 3.60 0.11 -43.76
N SER A 95 3.78 1.39 -43.42
CA SER A 95 5.04 1.94 -42.91
C SER A 95 5.12 1.97 -41.37
N ALA A 96 4.05 1.60 -40.68
CA ALA A 96 3.94 1.67 -39.23
C ALA A 96 3.98 0.28 -38.60
N SER A 97 4.47 0.20 -37.37
CA SER A 97 4.35 -1.00 -36.54
C SER A 97 3.70 -0.66 -35.21
N VAL A 98 2.92 -1.59 -34.68
CA VAL A 98 2.23 -1.45 -33.41
C VAL A 98 2.70 -2.51 -32.43
N GLN A 99 2.80 -2.15 -31.15
CA GLN A 99 3.16 -3.06 -30.06
C GLN A 99 2.21 -2.86 -28.88
N TRP A 100 1.66 -3.96 -28.36
CA TRP A 100 0.94 -3.95 -27.10
C TRP A 100 1.91 -3.85 -25.91
N LEU A 101 1.78 -2.81 -25.09
CA LEU A 101 2.57 -2.63 -23.88
C LEU A 101 1.82 -3.09 -22.62
N GLY A 102 0.49 -2.95 -22.62
CA GLY A 102 -0.39 -3.28 -21.51
C GLY A 102 -0.32 -2.29 -20.34
N ASN A 103 -0.70 -2.76 -19.14
CA ASN A 103 -0.72 -1.98 -17.88
C ASN A 103 0.30 -2.53 -16.86
N ARG A 104 1.59 -2.56 -17.24
CA ARG A 104 2.67 -3.21 -16.47
C ARG A 104 3.35 -2.31 -15.42
N HIS A 105 2.99 -1.04 -15.37
CA HIS A 105 3.66 -0.06 -14.52
C HIS A 105 2.64 0.86 -13.86
N LEU A 106 2.86 1.24 -12.59
CA LEU A 106 2.01 2.21 -11.88
C LEU A 106 1.81 3.51 -12.66
N ARG A 107 2.85 3.91 -13.41
CA ARG A 107 2.82 5.09 -14.25
C ARG A 107 1.67 5.02 -15.24
N ALA A 108 1.33 3.86 -15.80
CA ALA A 108 0.32 3.69 -16.85
C ALA A 108 -1.10 4.15 -16.45
N GLY A 109 -1.36 4.39 -15.17
CA GLY A 109 -2.54 5.13 -14.73
C GLY A 109 -3.86 4.36 -14.88
N ASN A 110 -3.83 3.03 -14.79
CA ASN A 110 -4.97 2.16 -15.07
C ASN A 110 -5.44 2.19 -16.52
N LEU A 111 -4.54 2.52 -17.43
CA LEU A 111 -4.79 2.45 -18.86
C LEU A 111 -3.87 1.38 -19.45
N TYR A 112 -4.41 0.59 -20.38
CA TYR A 112 -3.62 -0.31 -21.20
C TYR A 112 -3.04 0.50 -22.36
N TRP A 113 -1.74 0.39 -22.57
CA TRP A 113 -1.03 1.18 -23.58
C TRP A 113 -0.55 0.32 -24.74
N ALA A 114 -0.44 0.97 -25.89
CA ALA A 114 0.27 0.49 -27.06
C ALA A 114 1.26 1.54 -27.55
N GLU A 115 2.30 1.08 -28.22
CA GLU A 115 3.27 1.91 -28.94
C GLU A 115 3.02 1.78 -30.43
N LEU A 116 2.89 2.93 -31.10
CA LEU A 116 2.81 3.05 -32.55
C LEU A 116 4.13 3.66 -33.04
N ASN A 117 4.92 2.85 -33.72
CA ASN A 117 6.16 3.27 -34.35
C ASN A 117 5.87 3.72 -35.79
N THR A 118 6.21 4.97 -36.08
CA THR A 118 6.03 5.57 -37.42
C THR A 118 7.37 6.09 -37.94
N PRO A 119 7.50 6.39 -39.25
CA PRO A 119 8.70 7.03 -39.80
C PRO A 119 9.03 8.39 -39.16
N ARG A 120 8.05 9.05 -38.52
CA ARG A 120 8.22 10.33 -37.81
C ARG A 120 8.59 10.16 -36.33
N GLY A 121 8.66 8.91 -35.85
CA GLY A 121 8.94 8.55 -34.46
C GLY A 121 7.83 7.75 -33.80
N ALA A 122 8.09 7.32 -32.57
CA ALA A 122 7.19 6.54 -31.74
C ALA A 122 6.16 7.41 -31.00
N LEU A 123 4.93 6.94 -30.94
CA LEU A 123 3.83 7.56 -30.22
C LEU A 123 3.07 6.48 -29.44
N LEU A 124 2.84 6.69 -28.15
CA LEU A 124 2.04 5.79 -27.35
C LEU A 124 0.59 6.24 -27.33
N PHE A 125 -0.32 5.27 -27.38
CA PHE A 125 -1.75 5.51 -27.29
C PHE A 125 -2.44 4.50 -26.37
N CYS A 126 -3.58 4.90 -25.83
CA CYS A 126 -4.52 4.03 -25.12
C CYS A 126 -5.95 4.49 -25.40
N ALA A 127 -6.91 3.58 -25.26
CA ALA A 127 -8.32 3.94 -25.38
C ALA A 127 -8.76 4.92 -24.28
N ASP A 128 -9.66 5.84 -24.61
CA ASP A 128 -10.21 6.79 -23.65
C ASP A 128 -11.44 6.24 -22.94
N THR A 129 -11.22 5.53 -21.82
CA THR A 129 -12.25 4.79 -21.10
C THR A 129 -12.46 5.28 -19.67
N GLY A 130 -11.99 6.48 -19.36
CA GLY A 130 -11.74 6.87 -17.97
C GLY A 130 -10.59 6.07 -17.37
N MET A 131 -10.17 6.39 -16.15
CA MET A 131 -9.00 5.77 -15.48
C MET A 131 -9.31 4.35 -14.95
N TYR A 132 -9.94 3.51 -15.78
CA TYR A 132 -10.43 2.18 -15.48
C TYR A 132 -9.75 1.14 -16.36
N ALA A 133 -9.09 0.16 -15.73
CA ALA A 133 -8.23 -0.81 -16.41
C ALA A 133 -9.00 -1.77 -17.33
N LEU A 134 -10.13 -2.32 -16.86
CA LEU A 134 -10.90 -3.32 -17.61
C LEU A 134 -11.47 -2.74 -18.92
N PRO A 135 -12.27 -1.66 -18.89
CA PRO A 135 -12.71 -0.98 -20.11
C PRO A 135 -11.56 -0.57 -21.02
N SER A 136 -10.43 -0.11 -20.43
CA SER A 136 -9.27 0.32 -21.21
C SER A 136 -8.65 -0.84 -22.01
N ARG A 137 -8.58 -2.03 -21.43
CA ARG A 137 -8.06 -3.23 -22.10
C ARG A 137 -8.96 -3.66 -23.25
N GLU A 138 -10.26 -3.78 -22.99
CA GLU A 138 -11.25 -4.19 -23.99
C GLU A 138 -11.27 -3.22 -25.17
N ALA A 139 -11.38 -1.93 -24.89
CA ALA A 139 -11.40 -0.90 -25.93
C ALA A 139 -10.07 -0.82 -26.70
N LEU A 140 -8.92 -1.09 -26.06
CA LEU A 140 -7.65 -1.19 -26.78
C LEU A 140 -7.60 -2.45 -27.65
N SER A 141 -8.09 -3.59 -27.15
CA SER A 141 -8.18 -4.82 -27.93
C SER A 141 -9.05 -4.64 -29.17
N ASP A 142 -10.16 -3.91 -29.05
CA ASP A 142 -11.03 -3.57 -30.18
C ASP A 142 -10.34 -2.68 -31.22
N ILE A 143 -9.52 -1.71 -30.77
CA ILE A 143 -8.68 -0.92 -31.68
C ILE A 143 -7.72 -1.83 -32.45
N PHE A 144 -7.06 -2.78 -31.78
CA PHE A 144 -6.13 -3.70 -32.44
C PHE A 144 -6.85 -4.60 -33.45
N ARG A 145 -7.93 -5.27 -33.04
CA ARG A 145 -8.70 -6.17 -33.93
C ARG A 145 -9.22 -5.46 -35.17
N SER A 146 -9.58 -4.18 -35.07
CA SER A 146 -10.12 -3.43 -36.19
C SER A 146 -9.05 -2.71 -37.02
N ALA A 147 -8.18 -1.93 -36.38
CA ALA A 147 -7.25 -1.03 -37.07
C ALA A 147 -5.92 -1.70 -37.45
N PHE A 148 -5.57 -2.81 -36.77
CA PHE A 148 -4.32 -3.55 -36.93
C PHE A 148 -4.57 -5.08 -36.92
N PRO A 149 -5.40 -5.61 -37.85
CA PRO A 149 -5.84 -7.00 -37.82
C PRO A 149 -4.69 -8.02 -37.92
N ASP A 150 -3.57 -7.64 -38.52
CA ASP A 150 -2.37 -8.48 -38.64
C ASP A 150 -1.63 -8.66 -37.30
N TYR A 151 -1.94 -7.85 -36.29
CA TYR A 151 -1.39 -8.02 -34.94
C TYR A 151 -2.17 -9.08 -34.19
N GLY A 152 -1.61 -10.29 -34.10
CA GLY A 152 -2.16 -11.37 -33.28
C GLY A 152 -2.13 -11.02 -31.80
N LEU A 153 -3.28 -10.65 -31.23
CA LEU A 153 -3.43 -10.51 -29.79
C LEU A 153 -3.41 -11.89 -29.13
N ASP A 154 -2.55 -12.06 -28.13
CA ASP A 154 -2.50 -13.29 -27.35
C ASP A 154 -3.62 -13.34 -26.28
N GLU A 155 -3.88 -14.52 -25.73
CA GLU A 155 -4.89 -14.70 -24.68
C GLU A 155 -4.51 -13.95 -23.39
N GLN A 156 -3.21 -13.82 -23.09
CA GLN A 156 -2.74 -13.08 -21.91
C GLN A 156 -3.00 -11.57 -22.00
N GLN A 157 -3.06 -11.00 -23.21
CA GLN A 157 -3.34 -9.60 -23.49
C GLN A 157 -4.82 -9.26 -23.38
N THR A 158 -5.69 -10.28 -23.54
CA THR A 158 -7.14 -10.10 -23.62
C THR A 158 -7.91 -10.67 -22.43
N ALA A 159 -7.34 -11.64 -21.70
CA ALA A 159 -7.97 -12.27 -20.54
C ALA A 159 -7.92 -11.39 -19.29
N ASP A 160 -8.93 -11.58 -18.43
CA ASP A 160 -8.97 -10.99 -17.09
C ASP A 160 -7.90 -11.55 -16.18
N PHE A 161 -7.17 -10.63 -15.55
CA PHE A 161 -6.24 -11.02 -14.51
C PHE A 161 -7.02 -11.43 -13.27
N ALA A 162 -6.82 -12.69 -12.88
CA ALA A 162 -7.38 -13.28 -11.67
C ALA A 162 -6.24 -13.51 -10.67
N LEU A 163 -6.32 -12.85 -9.51
CA LEU A 163 -5.31 -12.92 -8.44
C LEU A 163 -5.07 -14.36 -8.00
N GLU A 164 -6.14 -15.14 -7.89
CA GLU A 164 -6.18 -16.53 -7.44
C GLU A 164 -5.57 -17.53 -8.43
N LYS A 165 -5.35 -17.12 -9.69
CA LYS A 165 -4.70 -17.98 -10.70
C LYS A 165 -3.19 -17.76 -10.78
N ASN A 166 -2.67 -16.69 -10.18
CA ASN A 166 -1.25 -16.39 -10.23
C ASN A 166 -0.53 -16.92 -8.98
N PRO A 167 0.47 -17.82 -9.13
CA PRO A 167 1.14 -18.43 -7.98
C PRO A 167 1.89 -17.42 -7.11
N ARG A 168 2.42 -16.32 -7.68
CA ARG A 168 3.09 -15.28 -6.90
C ARG A 168 2.10 -14.47 -6.07
N SER A 169 0.94 -14.13 -6.63
CA SER A 169 -0.15 -13.50 -5.88
C SER A 169 -0.63 -14.39 -4.73
N ILE A 170 -0.88 -15.68 -4.99
CA ILE A 170 -1.28 -16.65 -3.96
C ILE A 170 -0.26 -16.70 -2.82
N SER A 171 1.04 -16.78 -3.15
CA SER A 171 2.10 -16.82 -2.12
C SER A 171 2.11 -15.59 -1.22
N MET A 172 1.84 -14.40 -1.78
CA MET A 172 1.79 -13.16 -0.99
C MET A 172 0.52 -13.06 -0.15
N VAL A 173 -0.62 -13.54 -0.66
CA VAL A 173 -1.86 -13.65 0.13
C VAL A 173 -1.68 -14.64 1.28
N ALA A 174 -1.04 -15.78 1.05
CA ALA A 174 -0.71 -16.74 2.10
C ALA A 174 0.23 -16.13 3.15
N ALA A 175 1.28 -15.41 2.72
CA ALA A 175 2.19 -14.70 3.63
C ALA A 175 1.45 -13.64 4.47
N PHE A 176 0.54 -12.87 3.86
CA PHE A 176 -0.32 -11.94 4.57
C PHE A 176 -1.12 -12.63 5.67
N PHE A 177 -1.86 -13.71 5.34
CA PHE A 177 -2.65 -14.43 6.33
C PHE A 177 -1.80 -15.07 7.42
N ALA A 178 -0.64 -15.63 7.08
CA ALA A 178 0.28 -16.20 8.05
C ALA A 178 0.75 -15.15 9.07
N LEU A 179 1.19 -13.97 8.60
CA LEU A 179 1.63 -12.86 9.46
C LEU A 179 0.48 -12.30 10.30
N PHE A 180 -0.69 -12.11 9.67
CA PHE A 180 -1.87 -11.57 10.34
C PHE A 180 -2.38 -12.52 11.44
N LEU A 181 -2.53 -13.80 11.12
CA LEU A 181 -2.95 -14.81 12.10
C LEU A 181 -1.91 -14.97 13.21
N PHE A 182 -0.62 -14.98 12.87
CA PHE A 182 0.44 -14.99 13.87
C PHE A 182 0.32 -13.81 14.83
N SER A 183 0.15 -12.58 14.31
CA SER A 183 -0.02 -11.37 15.13
C SER A 183 -1.23 -11.48 16.05
N LEU A 184 -2.38 -11.93 15.55
CA LEU A 184 -3.60 -12.09 16.35
C LEU A 184 -3.48 -13.17 17.42
N ILE A 185 -3.02 -14.37 17.02
CA ILE A 185 -2.89 -15.52 17.93
C ILE A 185 -1.90 -15.20 19.04
N ASP A 186 -0.75 -14.60 18.70
CA ASP A 186 0.25 -14.24 19.70
C ASP A 186 -0.31 -13.22 20.68
N THR A 187 -0.93 -12.15 20.17
CA THR A 187 -1.43 -11.03 20.98
C THR A 187 -2.56 -11.47 21.92
N PHE A 188 -3.50 -12.27 21.44
CA PHE A 188 -4.75 -12.55 22.18
C PHE A 188 -4.84 -13.93 22.81
N VAL A 189 -4.05 -14.92 22.35
CA VAL A 189 -4.23 -16.32 22.77
C VAL A 189 -3.01 -16.84 23.52
N ILE A 190 -1.80 -16.60 23.02
CA ILE A 190 -0.58 -17.26 23.54
C ILE A 190 0.20 -16.35 24.51
N SER A 191 -0.06 -15.04 24.56
CA SER A 191 0.77 -14.10 25.30
C SER A 191 0.59 -14.17 26.83
N ARG A 192 1.22 -15.18 27.46
CA ARG A 192 1.52 -15.20 28.92
C ARG A 192 2.47 -14.08 29.35
N PHE A 193 3.28 -13.57 28.41
CA PHE A 193 4.29 -12.57 28.67
C PHE A 193 3.89 -11.24 28.04
N GLU A 194 3.69 -10.19 28.84
CA GLU A 194 3.24 -8.88 28.34
C GLU A 194 4.29 -7.79 28.50
N LEU A 195 4.36 -6.87 27.54
CA LEU A 195 5.18 -5.67 27.67
C LEU A 195 4.36 -4.62 28.42
N THR A 196 4.96 -3.95 29.39
CA THR A 196 4.27 -2.89 30.13
C THR A 196 3.93 -1.68 29.24
N ASP A 197 2.82 -1.00 29.56
CA ASP A 197 2.39 0.22 28.85
C ASP A 197 3.49 1.28 28.78
N ALA A 198 4.25 1.47 29.86
CA ALA A 198 5.34 2.43 29.91
C ALA A 198 6.43 2.12 28.88
N GLN A 199 6.77 0.85 28.70
CA GLN A 199 7.75 0.41 27.72
C GLN A 199 7.23 0.57 26.29
N LEU A 200 5.97 0.19 26.03
CA LEU A 200 5.33 0.39 24.73
C LEU A 200 5.28 1.87 24.34
N LEU A 201 4.91 2.75 25.27
CA LEU A 201 4.91 4.19 25.05
C LEU A 201 6.31 4.73 24.76
N ASN A 202 7.32 4.32 25.53
CA ASN A 202 8.71 4.72 25.29
C ASN A 202 9.20 4.29 23.91
N MET A 203 8.83 3.09 23.46
CA MET A 203 9.11 2.60 22.12
C MET A 203 8.44 3.48 21.05
N LEU A 204 7.16 3.79 21.21
CA LEU A 204 6.39 4.59 20.24
C LEU A 204 6.85 6.06 20.15
N VAL A 205 7.34 6.63 21.25
CA VAL A 205 7.84 8.02 21.30
C VAL A 205 9.25 8.14 20.74
N SER A 206 10.02 7.05 20.68
CA SER A 206 11.35 7.04 20.06
C SER A 206 11.23 7.35 18.57
N PRO A 207 11.88 8.40 18.03
CA PRO A 207 11.76 8.78 16.62
C PRO A 207 12.38 7.74 15.68
N LEU A 208 13.31 6.92 16.17
CA LEU A 208 13.97 5.87 15.39
C LEU A 208 13.03 4.71 15.07
N LEU A 209 12.08 4.40 15.96
CA LEU A 209 11.16 3.28 15.76
C LEU A 209 10.19 3.50 14.58
N PRO A 210 9.41 4.59 14.50
CA PRO A 210 8.51 4.81 13.37
C PRO A 210 9.28 5.03 12.06
N LEU A 211 10.48 5.63 12.10
CA LEU A 211 11.33 5.75 10.93
C LEU A 211 11.83 4.39 10.44
N GLY A 212 12.32 3.55 11.35
CA GLY A 212 12.77 2.18 11.04
C GLY A 212 11.62 1.31 10.55
N ALA A 213 10.45 1.39 11.20
CA ALA A 213 9.24 0.69 10.80
C ALA A 213 8.76 1.12 9.41
N ALA A 214 8.74 2.43 9.12
CA ALA A 214 8.37 2.96 7.81
C ALA A 214 9.38 2.54 6.73
N ALA A 215 10.68 2.59 7.02
CA ALA A 215 11.72 2.14 6.10
C ALA A 215 11.59 0.64 5.81
N GLY A 216 11.44 -0.20 6.85
CA GLY A 216 11.27 -1.64 6.72
C GLY A 216 10.01 -2.02 5.94
N ALA A 217 8.87 -1.39 6.27
CA ALA A 217 7.62 -1.58 5.53
C ALA A 217 7.74 -1.13 4.07
N GLY A 218 8.46 -0.03 3.80
CA GLY A 218 8.72 0.44 2.45
C GLY A 218 9.58 -0.54 1.64
N VAL A 219 10.65 -1.07 2.23
CA VAL A 219 11.50 -2.10 1.60
C VAL A 219 10.70 -3.37 1.32
N LEU A 220 9.89 -3.83 2.27
CA LEU A 220 9.05 -5.02 2.13
C LEU A 220 8.00 -4.81 1.02
N LEU A 221 7.29 -3.69 1.04
CA LEU A 221 6.32 -3.32 -0.01
C LEU A 221 6.96 -3.36 -1.39
N LEU A 222 8.11 -2.69 -1.56
CA LEU A 222 8.82 -2.66 -2.83
C LEU A 222 9.27 -4.07 -3.26
N SER A 223 9.75 -4.88 -2.32
CA SER A 223 10.17 -6.27 -2.58
C SER A 223 8.99 -7.12 -3.06
N CYS A 224 7.85 -7.05 -2.37
CA CYS A 224 6.60 -7.72 -2.77
C CYS A 224 6.13 -7.24 -4.15
N TYR A 225 6.16 -5.92 -4.39
CA TYR A 225 5.79 -5.33 -5.67
C TYR A 225 6.65 -5.85 -6.81
N PHE A 226 7.98 -5.83 -6.67
CA PHE A 226 8.89 -6.32 -7.72
C PHE A 226 8.77 -7.82 -7.92
N PHE A 227 8.58 -8.58 -6.84
CA PHE A 227 8.38 -10.03 -6.90
C PHE A 227 7.12 -10.39 -7.70
N MET A 228 5.98 -9.78 -7.38
CA MET A 228 4.71 -10.01 -8.09
C MET A 228 4.73 -9.50 -9.53
N ASN A 229 5.26 -8.30 -9.77
CA ASN A 229 5.31 -7.71 -11.11
C ASN A 229 6.18 -8.53 -12.07
N ARG A 230 7.30 -9.10 -11.58
CA ARG A 230 8.12 -10.06 -12.35
C ARG A 230 7.37 -11.37 -12.69
N GLY A 231 6.25 -11.64 -12.03
CA GLY A 231 5.39 -12.80 -12.25
C GLY A 231 4.15 -12.49 -13.08
N GLY A 232 4.10 -11.33 -13.73
CA GLY A 232 2.97 -10.92 -14.57
C GLY A 232 1.74 -10.43 -13.80
N VAL A 233 1.85 -10.23 -12.48
CA VAL A 233 0.80 -9.61 -11.68
C VAL A 233 0.76 -8.12 -12.04
N PRO A 234 -0.40 -7.54 -12.38
CA PRO A 234 -0.46 -6.14 -12.73
C PRO A 234 -0.07 -5.24 -11.54
N ALA A 235 0.41 -4.05 -11.89
CA ALA A 235 1.18 -3.23 -10.96
C ALA A 235 0.36 -2.75 -9.75
N ARG A 236 -0.95 -2.55 -9.91
CA ARG A 236 -1.81 -2.05 -8.82
C ARG A 236 -2.20 -3.14 -7.85
N GLU A 237 -2.54 -4.30 -8.36
CA GLU A 237 -2.78 -5.52 -7.61
C GLU A 237 -1.56 -5.85 -6.77
N SER A 238 -0.37 -5.76 -7.39
CA SER A 238 0.92 -5.91 -6.69
C SER A 238 1.11 -4.88 -5.58
N MET A 239 0.75 -3.62 -5.79
CA MET A 239 0.83 -2.59 -4.75
C MET A 239 -0.15 -2.83 -3.60
N VAL A 240 -1.40 -3.18 -3.90
CA VAL A 240 -2.44 -3.42 -2.90
C VAL A 240 -2.07 -4.61 -2.03
N VAL A 241 -1.75 -5.75 -2.65
CA VAL A 241 -1.34 -6.96 -1.94
C VAL A 241 -0.05 -6.71 -1.16
N GLY A 242 0.95 -6.06 -1.76
CA GLY A 242 2.20 -5.71 -1.07
C GLY A 242 1.98 -4.80 0.14
N THR A 243 1.00 -3.89 0.07
CA THR A 243 0.64 -3.01 1.19
C THR A 243 0.04 -3.82 2.34
N PHE A 244 -0.87 -4.75 2.04
CA PHE A 244 -1.43 -5.64 3.07
C PHE A 244 -0.35 -6.49 3.75
N VAL A 245 0.57 -7.06 2.97
CA VAL A 245 1.71 -7.81 3.52
C VAL A 245 2.58 -6.92 4.41
N ALA A 246 2.92 -5.72 3.97
CA ALA A 246 3.73 -4.79 4.75
C ALA A 246 3.04 -4.37 6.07
N LEU A 247 1.74 -4.09 6.03
CA LEU A 247 0.95 -3.77 7.23
C LEU A 247 0.84 -4.97 8.19
N ALA A 248 0.60 -6.18 7.66
CA ALA A 248 0.57 -7.38 8.48
C ALA A 248 1.94 -7.66 9.11
N ALA A 249 3.04 -7.45 8.39
CA ALA A 249 4.39 -7.58 8.94
C ALA A 249 4.66 -6.55 10.06
N LEU A 250 4.22 -5.30 9.90
CA LEU A 250 4.28 -4.30 10.97
C LEU A 250 3.51 -4.75 12.21
N GLY A 251 2.29 -5.25 12.05
CA GLY A 251 1.49 -5.79 13.16
C GLY A 251 2.11 -7.03 13.81
N ALA A 252 2.83 -7.84 13.04
CA ALA A 252 3.54 -9.02 13.53
C ALA A 252 4.91 -8.71 14.15
N THR A 253 5.45 -7.50 13.95
CA THR A 253 6.82 -7.13 14.36
C THR A 253 7.01 -7.24 15.87
N LEU A 254 6.09 -6.69 16.67
CA LEU A 254 6.20 -6.74 18.13
C LEU A 254 6.01 -8.17 18.68
N PRO A 255 4.97 -8.94 18.28
CA PRO A 255 4.88 -10.37 18.55
C PRO A 255 6.15 -11.15 18.23
N ALA A 256 6.71 -10.98 17.03
CA ALA A 256 7.92 -11.65 16.61
C ALA A 256 9.12 -11.27 17.48
N ALA A 257 9.31 -9.98 17.77
CA ALA A 257 10.38 -9.49 18.62
C ALA A 257 10.28 -10.07 20.04
N LYS A 258 9.07 -10.11 20.64
CA LYS A 258 8.85 -10.75 21.95
C LYS A 258 9.27 -12.21 21.95
N ARG A 259 8.89 -12.98 20.92
CA ARG A 259 9.20 -14.41 20.83
C ARG A 259 10.68 -14.67 20.59
N VAL A 260 11.33 -13.88 19.76
CA VAL A 260 12.78 -13.96 19.56
C VAL A 260 13.51 -13.62 20.85
N ASP A 261 13.10 -12.56 21.55
CA ASP A 261 13.69 -12.17 22.83
C ASP A 261 13.50 -13.24 23.91
N GLN A 262 12.32 -13.84 24.01
CA GLN A 262 12.03 -14.96 24.91
C GLN A 262 12.91 -16.19 24.59
N TRP A 263 13.02 -16.53 23.31
CA TRP A 263 13.76 -17.71 22.88
C TRP A 263 15.28 -17.57 23.11
N LEU A 264 15.79 -16.34 23.05
CA LEU A 264 17.20 -16.02 23.27
C LEU A 264 17.51 -15.61 24.72
N ALA A 265 16.54 -15.67 25.64
CA ALA A 265 16.78 -15.31 27.02
C ALA A 265 17.70 -16.34 27.71
N ASP A 266 18.77 -15.87 28.35
CA ASP A 266 19.81 -16.73 28.97
C ASP A 266 19.38 -17.37 30.29
N GLY A 267 18.17 -17.09 30.79
CA GLY A 267 17.69 -17.58 32.08
C GLY A 267 16.18 -17.55 32.24
N PRO A 268 15.66 -18.18 33.31
CA PRO A 268 14.24 -18.15 33.62
C PRO A 268 13.78 -16.75 34.04
N THR A 269 12.47 -16.56 34.14
CA THR A 269 11.85 -15.38 34.76
C THR A 269 12.51 -15.07 36.11
N GLN A 270 12.88 -13.81 36.34
CA GLN A 270 13.46 -13.32 37.58
C GLN A 270 12.52 -12.36 38.29
N ALA A 271 12.53 -12.40 39.62
CA ALA A 271 11.78 -11.48 40.45
C ALA A 271 12.59 -10.21 40.72
N TYR A 272 12.01 -9.06 40.40
CA TYR A 272 12.63 -7.75 40.62
C TYR A 272 11.86 -6.97 41.67
N ALA A 273 12.59 -6.27 42.55
CA ALA A 273 12.00 -5.48 43.62
C ALA A 273 11.43 -4.16 43.09
N TYR A 274 10.15 -3.93 43.39
CA TYR A 274 9.42 -2.70 43.12
C TYR A 274 8.87 -2.12 44.42
N ARG A 275 8.90 -0.80 44.55
CA ARG A 275 8.30 -0.09 45.69
C ARG A 275 6.92 0.44 45.32
N VAL A 276 5.95 0.15 46.17
CA VAL A 276 4.60 0.72 46.09
C VAL A 276 4.69 2.18 46.51
N THR A 277 4.41 3.12 45.62
CA THR A 277 4.51 4.56 45.95
C THR A 277 3.16 5.12 46.39
N TYR A 278 2.19 5.19 45.49
CA TYR A 278 0.86 5.71 45.79
C TYR A 278 -0.16 5.25 44.73
N ASN A 279 -1.42 4.98 45.15
CA ASN A 279 -2.55 4.68 44.27
C ASN A 279 -2.16 3.76 43.09
N THR A 280 -1.80 2.50 43.38
CA THR A 280 -1.51 1.45 42.38
C THR A 280 -0.29 1.70 41.48
N ARG A 281 0.62 2.60 41.85
CA ARG A 281 1.88 2.84 41.13
C ARG A 281 3.02 2.09 41.81
N LEU A 282 3.79 1.39 40.99
CA LEU A 282 4.98 0.66 41.41
C LEU A 282 6.19 1.21 40.65
N GLU A 283 7.23 1.57 41.40
CA GLU A 283 8.50 2.05 40.84
C GLU A 283 9.62 1.06 41.14
N PRO A 284 10.57 0.82 40.22
CA PRO A 284 11.70 -0.05 40.49
C PRO A 284 12.50 0.45 41.70
N VAL A 285 12.90 -0.47 42.60
CA VAL A 285 13.78 -0.12 43.73
C VAL A 285 15.19 0.24 43.22
N ASP A 286 15.67 -0.50 42.21
CA ASP A 286 16.94 -0.23 41.55
C ASP A 286 16.70 0.39 40.15
N PRO A 287 16.90 1.71 39.99
CA PRO A 287 16.72 2.38 38.71
C PRO A 287 17.84 2.05 37.69
N SER A 288 18.98 1.52 38.13
CA SER A 288 20.13 1.24 37.26
C SER A 288 19.85 0.07 36.29
N LEU A 289 18.92 -0.81 36.64
CA LEU A 289 18.53 -1.96 35.82
C LEU A 289 17.73 -1.56 34.57
N GLY A 290 17.16 -0.34 34.54
CA GLY A 290 16.32 0.13 33.43
C GLY A 290 14.95 -0.53 33.37
N LEU A 291 14.42 -0.95 34.53
CA LEU A 291 13.09 -1.56 34.68
C LEU A 291 11.96 -0.56 34.38
N PRO A 292 10.85 -0.97 33.75
CA PRO A 292 9.74 -0.08 33.45
C PRO A 292 8.92 0.26 34.71
N ARG A 293 8.38 1.46 34.77
CA ARG A 293 7.38 1.85 35.79
C ARG A 293 6.05 1.16 35.51
N MET A 294 5.30 0.82 36.56
CA MET A 294 4.02 0.12 36.41
C MET A 294 2.88 0.87 37.09
N TYR A 295 1.69 0.70 36.52
CA TYR A 295 0.47 1.31 37.00
C TYR A 295 -0.71 0.35 36.81
N PHE A 296 -1.39 0.01 37.90
CA PHE A 296 -2.46 -0.99 37.91
C PHE A 296 -3.81 -0.41 38.35
N PRO A 297 -4.44 0.48 37.55
CA PRO A 297 -5.65 1.20 37.96
C PRO A 297 -6.85 0.29 38.23
N ARG A 298 -6.92 -0.86 37.56
CA ARG A 298 -8.04 -1.82 37.68
C ARG A 298 -7.95 -2.71 38.91
N ALA A 299 -6.78 -2.82 39.53
CA ALA A 299 -6.52 -3.70 40.68
C ALA A 299 -6.38 -2.90 41.98
N ARG A 300 -7.12 -1.79 42.11
CA ARG A 300 -6.91 -0.82 43.20
C ARG A 300 -7.13 -1.41 44.57
N GLU A 301 -8.16 -2.23 44.77
CA GLU A 301 -8.41 -2.82 46.09
C GLU A 301 -7.30 -3.77 46.52
N TYR A 302 -6.75 -4.56 45.59
CA TYR A 302 -5.62 -5.44 45.86
C TYR A 302 -4.40 -4.63 46.30
N TRP A 303 -4.02 -3.59 45.54
CA TRP A 303 -2.82 -2.81 45.84
C TRP A 303 -2.94 -1.96 47.10
N ASN A 304 -4.15 -1.57 47.52
CA ASN A 304 -4.38 -0.80 48.74
C ASN A 304 -4.05 -1.57 50.02
N GLN A 305 -3.92 -2.90 49.98
CA GLN A 305 -3.50 -3.68 51.15
C GLN A 305 -2.01 -3.48 51.50
N PHE A 306 -1.22 -2.92 50.57
CA PHE A 306 0.19 -2.63 50.76
C PHE A 306 0.39 -1.14 51.07
N PRO A 307 0.92 -0.77 52.25
CA PRO A 307 1.23 0.62 52.56
C PRO A 307 2.25 1.23 51.58
N PRO A 308 2.17 2.54 51.28
CA PRO A 308 3.23 3.27 50.60
C PRO A 308 4.61 2.99 51.19
N GLY A 309 5.60 2.72 50.34
CA GLY A 309 6.95 2.33 50.73
C GLY A 309 7.18 0.82 50.80
N SER A 310 6.12 0.00 50.73
CA SER A 310 6.26 -1.46 50.73
C SER A 310 6.97 -1.95 49.46
N ASP A 311 7.87 -2.91 49.63
CA ASP A 311 8.54 -3.57 48.51
C ASP A 311 7.74 -4.81 48.08
N TYR A 312 7.61 -5.01 46.76
CA TYR A 312 6.88 -6.09 46.13
C TYR A 312 7.71 -6.67 44.99
N GLN A 313 7.68 -7.99 44.83
CA GLN A 313 8.48 -8.69 43.82
C GLN A 313 7.67 -8.90 42.55
N ILE A 314 8.19 -8.45 41.41
CA ILE A 314 7.50 -8.53 40.12
C ILE A 314 8.31 -9.42 39.17
N PRO A 315 7.69 -10.48 38.62
CA PRO A 315 8.38 -11.45 37.78
C PRO A 315 8.51 -10.96 36.34
N PHE A 316 9.74 -10.78 35.86
CA PHE A 316 10.04 -10.41 34.47
C PHE A 316 10.97 -11.42 33.80
N LEU A 317 10.74 -11.65 32.52
CA LEU A 317 11.72 -12.21 31.60
C LEU A 317 12.34 -11.08 30.79
N ARG A 318 13.65 -11.16 30.54
CA ARG A 318 14.38 -10.23 29.67
C ARG A 318 15.38 -11.00 28.83
N GLY A 319 15.26 -10.86 27.52
CA GLY A 319 16.26 -11.36 26.58
C GLY A 319 17.20 -10.26 26.06
N PRO A 320 18.02 -10.60 25.05
CA PRO A 320 19.04 -9.72 24.50
C PRO A 320 18.50 -8.55 23.68
N LEU A 321 17.23 -8.58 23.26
CA LEU A 321 16.57 -7.43 22.61
C LEU A 321 16.17 -6.35 23.64
N GLY A 322 16.36 -6.63 24.93
CA GLY A 322 16.13 -5.67 26.01
C GLY A 322 14.67 -5.43 26.33
N LEU A 323 13.79 -6.35 25.92
CA LEU A 323 12.35 -6.27 26.20
C LEU A 323 12.06 -6.80 27.61
N TRP A 324 11.46 -5.97 28.46
CA TRP A 324 10.98 -6.40 29.78
C TRP A 324 9.59 -7.00 29.67
N GLN A 325 9.47 -8.31 29.84
CA GLN A 325 8.22 -9.05 29.62
C GLN A 325 7.67 -9.60 30.94
N LEU A 326 6.54 -9.06 31.41
CA LEU A 326 5.88 -9.46 32.66
C LEU A 326 5.34 -10.87 32.53
N ASP A 327 5.70 -11.76 33.45
CA ASP A 327 5.24 -13.15 33.48
C ASP A 327 3.90 -13.26 34.22
N HIS A 328 2.79 -13.29 33.47
CA HIS A 328 1.45 -13.34 34.05
C HIS A 328 1.17 -14.63 34.83
N ALA A 329 1.80 -15.76 34.50
CA ALA A 329 1.53 -16.98 35.26
C ALA A 329 2.11 -16.93 36.68
N ALA A 330 3.13 -16.10 36.91
CA ALA A 330 3.67 -15.85 38.25
C ALA A 330 3.02 -14.61 38.90
N PHE A 331 2.68 -13.60 38.11
CA PHE A 331 2.15 -12.33 38.60
C PHE A 331 0.65 -12.37 38.93
N ASP A 332 -0.18 -13.03 38.11
CA ASP A 332 -1.64 -12.98 38.24
C ASP A 332 -2.23 -13.84 39.39
N PRO A 333 -1.70 -15.03 39.76
CA PRO A 333 -2.37 -15.88 40.74
C PRO A 333 -2.65 -15.21 42.11
N PRO A 334 -1.73 -14.43 42.72
CA PRO A 334 -2.03 -13.71 43.96
C PRO A 334 -3.15 -12.67 43.80
N LEU A 335 -3.20 -12.01 42.64
CA LEU A 335 -4.23 -11.02 42.32
C LEU A 335 -5.59 -11.68 42.16
N ILE A 336 -5.66 -12.78 41.40
CA ILE A 336 -6.88 -13.57 41.18
C ILE A 336 -7.40 -14.11 42.52
N ALA A 337 -6.54 -14.73 43.33
CA ALA A 337 -6.91 -15.29 44.62
C ALA A 337 -7.47 -14.26 45.61
N PHE A 338 -7.04 -12.99 45.52
CA PHE A 338 -7.59 -11.90 46.32
C PHE A 338 -9.05 -11.57 45.93
N TYR A 339 -9.34 -11.53 44.63
CA TYR A 339 -10.68 -11.21 44.13
C TYR A 339 -11.65 -12.39 44.21
N GLU A 340 -11.17 -13.64 44.14
CA GLU A 340 -12.02 -14.83 44.32
C GLU A 340 -12.44 -15.08 45.78
N LYS A 341 -11.65 -14.64 46.75
CA LYS A 341 -11.95 -14.78 48.19
C LYS A 341 -12.92 -13.74 48.74
N ARG A 342 -13.38 -12.83 47.89
CA ARG A 342 -14.18 -11.67 48.25
C ARG A 342 -15.56 -11.76 47.60
#